data_AF-A0AA51I7E5-F1
#
_entry.id   AF-A0AA51I7E5-F1
#
_cell.length_a   1.000
_cell.length_b   1.000
_cell.length_c   1.000
_cell.angle_alpha   90.00
_cell.angle_beta   90.00
_cell.angle_gamma   90.00
#
_symmetry.space_group_name_H-M   'P 1'
#
loop_
_entity.id
_entity.type
_entity.pdbx_description
1 polymer ?
#
loop_
_entity_poly.entity_id
_entity_poly.type
_entity_poly.pdbx_seq_one_letter_code
_entity_poly.pdbx_strand_id
1 'polypeptide(L)' 'ILKTLVDNVSVPVTCKIRIFPTPEETLEVVNKLIGSGIKAIAIHGRTRHERPQHAVHTDIIKYVSERVSIPV' A
#
# COMPACT_ATOMS: atom_id res chain seq x y z
N ILE A 1 -4.98 4.56 14.02
CA ILE A 1 -3.72 3.78 14.14
C ILE A 1 -2.57 4.49 13.45
N LEU A 2 -2.47 4.50 12.11
CA LEU A 2 -1.28 5.06 11.43
C LEU A 2 -1.00 6.53 11.76
N LYS A 3 -2.02 7.40 11.74
CA LYS A 3 -1.85 8.82 12.11
C LYS A 3 -1.29 8.97 13.53
N THR A 4 -1.83 8.21 14.48
CA THR A 4 -1.34 8.17 15.87
C THR A 4 0.12 7.73 15.94
N LEU A 5 0.53 6.69 15.19
CA LEU A 5 1.93 6.27 15.15
C LEU A 5 2.81 7.39 14.58
N VAL A 6 2.44 7.94 13.42
CA VAL A 6 3.18 9.03 12.75
C VAL A 6 3.37 10.24 13.66
N ASP A 7 2.37 10.60 14.47
CA ASP A 7 2.43 11.78 15.33
C ASP A 7 3.22 11.57 16.63
N ASN A 8 3.41 10.32 17.07
CA ASN A 8 3.90 10.02 18.41
C ASN A 8 5.23 9.26 18.44
N VAL A 9 5.82 8.91 17.29
CA VAL A 9 7.14 8.28 17.21
C VAL A 9 8.10 9.12 16.38
N SER A 10 9.37 9.14 16.77
CA SER A 10 10.42 9.92 16.09
C SER A 10 10.99 9.26 14.84
N VAL A 11 10.56 8.03 14.53
CA VAL A 11 11.06 7.24 13.39
C VAL A 11 10.04 7.22 12.24
N PRO A 12 10.49 7.09 10.98
CA PRO A 12 9.60 6.94 9.83
C PRO A 12 8.64 5.75 9.99
N VAL A 13 7.35 5.99 9.86
CA VAL A 13 6.33 4.94 9.86
C VAL A 13 6.06 4.50 8.42
N THR A 14 6.07 3.20 8.19
CA THR A 14 5.67 2.56 6.93
C THR A 14 4.54 1.58 7.19
N CYS A 15 3.87 1.10 6.15
CA CYS A 15 2.91 0.01 6.28
C CYS A 15 3.00 -0.96 5.11
N LYS A 16 2.40 -2.14 5.29
CA LYS A 16 2.35 -3.17 4.26
C LYS A 16 0.90 -3.57 4.01
N ILE A 17 0.52 -3.67 2.74
CA ILE A 17 -0.81 -4.11 2.33
C ILE A 17 -0.77 -5.34 1.39
N ARG A 18 -1.97 -5.84 1.10
CA ARG A 18 -2.29 -6.69 -0.04
C ARG A 18 -3.22 -5.90 -0.97
N ILE A 19 -3.20 -6.22 -2.25
CA ILE A 19 -4.05 -5.54 -3.25
C ILE A 19 -5.53 -5.88 -3.08
N PHE A 20 -6.38 -5.03 -3.65
CA PHE A 20 -7.82 -5.23 -3.79
C PHE A 20 -8.16 -5.75 -5.19
N PRO A 21 -9.41 -6.22 -5.44
CA PRO A 21 -9.82 -6.75 -6.73
C PRO A 21 -9.51 -5.87 -7.94
N THR A 22 -9.50 -4.54 -7.79
CA THR A 22 -9.17 -3.61 -8.88
C THR A 22 -7.97 -2.72 -8.56
N PRO A 23 -7.24 -2.22 -9.58
CA PRO A 23 -6.21 -1.19 -9.40
C PRO A 23 -6.74 0.07 -8.71
N GLU A 24 -7.95 0.50 -9.07
CA GLU A 24 -8.61 1.70 -8.55
C GLU A 24 -8.92 1.57 -7.05
N GLU A 25 -9.51 0.44 -6.63
CA GLU A 25 -9.78 0.16 -5.21
C GLU A 25 -8.49 0.11 -4.40
N THR A 26 -7.44 -0.49 -4.98
CA THR A 26 -6.11 -0.53 -4.35
C THR A 26 -5.56 0.88 -4.18
N LEU A 27 -5.63 1.72 -5.22
CA LEU A 27 -5.15 3.11 -5.19
C LEU A 27 -5.93 3.97 -4.18
N GLU A 28 -7.25 3.80 -4.09
CA GLU A 28 -8.07 4.54 -3.12
C GLU A 28 -7.62 4.26 -1.68
N VAL A 29 -7.40 2.98 -1.35
CA VAL A 29 -6.91 2.60 -0.02
C VAL A 29 -5.49 3.13 0.20
N VAL A 30 -4.60 3.00 -0.78
CA VAL A 30 -3.23 3.53 -0.67
C VAL A 30 -3.23 5.03 -0.41
N ASN A 31 -4.02 5.82 -1.12
CA ASN A 31 -4.13 7.26 -0.91
C ASN A 31 -4.63 7.61 0.51
N LYS A 32 -5.59 6.86 1.05
CA LYS A 32 -6.04 7.01 2.44
C LYS A 32 -4.91 6.73 3.44
N LEU A 33 -4.08 5.71 3.19
CA LEU A 33 -2.94 5.37 4.04
C LEU A 33 -1.83 6.43 3.94
N ILE A 34 -1.54 6.93 2.74
CA ILE A 34 -0.60 8.05 2.52
C ILE A 34 -1.06 9.29 3.28
N GLY A 35 -2.36 9.61 3.23
CA GLY A 35 -2.95 10.73 3.96
C GLY A 35 -2.76 10.68 5.48
N SER A 36 -2.39 9.52 6.05
CA SER A 36 -2.03 9.40 7.46
C SER A 36 -0.59 9.83 7.79
N GLY A 37 0.26 10.06 6.78
CA GLY A 37 1.63 10.57 6.92
C GLY A 37 2.73 9.51 6.89
N ILE A 38 2.44 8.27 6.45
CA ILE A 38 3.45 7.23 6.26
C ILE A 38 4.50 7.65 5.23
N LYS A 39 5.73 7.15 5.38
CA LYS A 39 6.88 7.52 4.53
C LYS A 39 7.14 6.57 3.36
N ALA A 40 6.65 5.34 3.44
CA ALA A 40 6.70 4.35 2.36
C ALA A 40 5.60 3.30 2.58
N ILE A 41 5.23 2.58 1.52
CA ILE A 41 4.22 1.52 1.58
C ILE A 41 4.67 0.29 0.80
N ALA A 42 4.71 -0.87 1.45
CA ALA A 42 5.00 -2.14 0.78
C ALA A 42 3.72 -2.80 0.25
N ILE A 43 3.68 -3.17 -1.03
CA ILE A 43 2.51 -3.83 -1.63
C ILE A 43 2.84 -5.29 -1.98
N HIS A 44 2.13 -6.22 -1.37
CA HIS A 44 2.11 -7.60 -1.85
C HIS A 44 1.03 -7.72 -2.94
N GLY A 45 1.44 -7.94 -4.19
CA GLY A 45 0.58 -8.02 -5.38
C GLY A 45 -0.31 -9.28 -5.46
N ARG A 46 -0.93 -9.67 -4.35
CA ARG A 46 -1.97 -10.70 -4.26
C ARG A 46 -3.05 -10.22 -3.31
N THR A 47 -4.28 -10.51 -3.63
CA THR A 47 -5.45 -10.30 -2.76
C THR A 47 -5.37 -11.16 -1.51
N ARG A 48 -6.25 -10.92 -0.54
CA ARG A 48 -6.30 -11.72 0.72
C ARG A 48 -6.58 -13.21 0.49
N HIS A 49 -7.32 -13.56 -0.56
CA HIS A 49 -7.75 -14.92 -0.82
C HIS A 49 -6.71 -15.72 -1.61
N GLU A 50 -5.88 -15.03 -2.39
CA GLU A 50 -4.81 -15.64 -3.13
C GLU A 50 -3.70 -16.19 -2.22
N ARG A 51 -3.14 -17.30 -2.69
CA ARG A 51 -2.13 -18.14 -2.06
C ARG A 51 -0.83 -18.10 -2.87
N PRO A 52 0.32 -18.60 -2.35
CA PRO A 52 1.60 -18.50 -3.03
C PRO A 52 1.64 -19.06 -4.46
N GLN A 53 0.82 -20.08 -4.78
CA GLN A 53 0.71 -20.62 -6.14
C GLN A 53 0.03 -19.69 -7.15
N HIS A 54 -0.71 -18.69 -6.68
CA HIS A 54 -1.31 -17.69 -7.56
C HIS A 54 -0.21 -16.71 -8.00
N ALA A 55 -0.27 -16.28 -9.25
CA ALA A 55 0.66 -15.31 -9.79
C ALA A 55 0.58 -13.98 -9.01
N VAL A 56 1.68 -13.23 -9.01
CA VAL A 56 1.69 -11.87 -8.46
C VAL A 56 1.19 -10.91 -9.55
N HIS A 57 0.25 -10.04 -9.20
CA HIS A 57 -0.26 -8.96 -10.03
C HIS A 57 0.71 -7.77 -9.99
N THR A 58 1.79 -7.84 -10.77
CA THR A 58 2.80 -6.78 -10.86
C THR A 58 2.30 -5.52 -11.54
N ASP A 59 1.30 -5.67 -12.41
CA ASP A 59 0.58 -4.59 -13.08
C ASP A 59 -0.14 -3.66 -12.09
N ILE A 60 -0.80 -4.22 -11.07
CA ILE A 60 -1.45 -3.41 -10.01
C ILE A 60 -0.41 -2.66 -9.18
N ILE A 61 0.72 -3.30 -8.85
CA ILE A 61 1.82 -2.62 -8.13
C ILE A 61 2.34 -1.44 -8.95
N LYS A 62 2.61 -1.67 -10.25
CA LYS A 62 3.08 -0.64 -11.17
C LYS A 62 2.07 0.52 -11.26
N TYR A 63 0.79 0.20 -11.46
CA TYR A 63 -0.30 1.19 -11.56
C TYR A 63 -0.32 2.14 -10.36
N VAL A 64 -0.19 1.59 -9.15
CA VAL A 64 -0.15 2.39 -7.91
C VAL A 64 1.15 3.20 -7.83
N SER A 65 2.30 2.58 -8.06
CA SER A 65 3.61 3.24 -7.95
C SER A 65 3.77 4.46 -8.86
N GLU A 66 3.15 4.45 -10.04
CA GLU A 66 3.18 5.56 -10.99
C GLU A 66 2.30 6.75 -10.58
N ARG A 67 1.43 6.58 -9.57
CA ARG A 67 0.37 7.55 -9.19
C ARG A 67 0.53 8.11 -7.78
N VAL A 68 1.52 7.66 -7.02
CA VAL A 68 1.77 8.12 -5.66
C VAL A 68 3.14 8.77 -5.54
N SER A 69 3.28 9.69 -4.59
CA SER A 69 4.51 10.48 -4.39
C SER A 69 5.49 9.88 -3.38
N ILE A 70 5.12 8.79 -2.70
CA ILE A 70 5.98 8.10 -1.73
C ILE A 70 6.54 6.79 -2.33
N PRO A 71 7.68 6.29 -1.84
CA PRO A 71 8.19 4.98 -2.24
C PRO A 71 7.18 3.85 -2.01
N VAL A 72 7.03 3.01 -3.03
CA VAL A 72 6.24 1.77 -3.06
C VAL A 72 7.15 0.55 -3.16
#